data_AF-A0A976LKR4-F1
#
_entry.id   AF-A0A976LKR4-F1
#
_cell.length_a   1.000
_cell.length_b   1.000
_cell.length_c   1.000
_cell.angle_alpha   90.00
_cell.angle_beta   90.00
_cell.angle_gamma   90.00
#
_symmetry.space_group_name_H-M   'P 1'
#
loop_
_entity.id
_entity.type
_entity.pdbx_description
1 polymer ?
#
loop_
_entity_poly.entity_id
_entity_poly.type
_entity_poly.pdbx_seq_one_letter_code
_entity_poly.pdbx_strand_id
1 'polypeptide(L)'
;MSVPAYVHAFKTFGYHTETAGTVIDEEVPGRDGERLALIEALVTAAATAHTLYLMYAEGTGSRNTTSAAAAAAQKVINVTDTPKSPAGAAAAAADIVAYKTAAGDWFFDTIASVSTKAITMTTNVPTGGIASGAQFLILGIAGDGANFQFAVGASAQAEFGKGSICAVHPYASEPFYVQDSNGSNAGSIDNLVFAYLGK
;
A
#
# COMPACT_ATOMS: atom_id res chain seq x y z
N MET A 1 -14.68 -29.17 -2.22
CA MET A 1 -15.67 -28.31 -2.90
C MET A 1 -15.08 -26.92 -2.91
N SER A 2 -14.60 -26.40 -4.05
CA SER A 2 -14.06 -25.03 -4.10
C SER A 2 -15.22 -24.07 -4.15
N VAL A 3 -15.34 -23.18 -3.16
CA VAL A 3 -16.29 -22.08 -3.24
C VAL A 3 -15.79 -21.15 -4.36
N PRO A 4 -16.61 -20.82 -5.36
CA PRO A 4 -16.20 -19.91 -6.42
C PRO A 4 -15.93 -18.52 -5.82
N ALA A 5 -14.78 -17.94 -6.12
CA ALA A 5 -14.51 -16.55 -5.75
C ALA A 5 -15.43 -15.62 -6.54
N TYR A 6 -16.03 -14.63 -5.87
CA TYR A 6 -16.92 -13.65 -6.48
C TYR A 6 -16.47 -12.23 -6.10
N VAL A 7 -16.77 -11.27 -6.97
CA VAL A 7 -16.49 -9.86 -6.71
C VAL A 7 -17.57 -9.33 -5.78
N HIS A 8 -17.18 -8.84 -4.61
CA HIS A 8 -18.08 -8.20 -3.65
C HIS A 8 -18.30 -6.73 -3.97
N ALA A 9 -17.22 -6.02 -4.31
CA ALA A 9 -17.23 -4.59 -4.54
C ALA A 9 -16.03 -4.18 -5.40
N PHE A 10 -16.10 -2.95 -5.89
CA PHE A 10 -14.99 -2.29 -6.58
C PHE A 10 -14.51 -1.07 -5.79
N LYS A 11 -13.22 -0.76 -5.92
CA LYS A 11 -12.62 0.52 -5.55
C LYS A 11 -11.96 1.08 -6.80
N THR A 12 -12.37 2.29 -7.18
CA THR A 12 -11.89 2.93 -8.40
C THR A 12 -11.23 4.26 -8.08
N PHE A 13 -10.23 4.61 -8.87
CA PHE A 13 -9.56 5.91 -8.86
C PHE A 13 -9.60 6.47 -10.27
N GLY A 14 -9.99 7.73 -10.38
CA GLY A 14 -10.02 8.44 -11.66
C GLY A 14 -8.66 9.06 -11.99
N TYR A 15 -8.68 10.02 -12.90
CA TYR A 15 -7.48 10.76 -13.30
C TYR A 15 -6.80 11.45 -12.12
N HIS A 16 -5.50 11.18 -11.94
CA HIS A 16 -4.61 11.80 -10.98
C HIS A 16 -3.24 12.04 -11.63
N THR A 17 -2.73 13.26 -11.53
CA THR A 17 -1.40 13.67 -11.98
C THR A 17 -0.73 14.50 -10.90
N GLU A 18 0.58 14.47 -10.87
CA GLU A 18 1.40 15.26 -9.97
C GLU A 18 2.49 16.01 -10.74
N THR A 19 3.06 17.02 -10.08
CA THR A 19 4.22 17.72 -10.64
C THR A 19 5.38 16.75 -10.84
N ALA A 20 6.15 16.94 -11.91
CA ALA A 20 7.32 16.11 -12.21
C ALA A 20 8.26 15.98 -10.99
N GLY A 21 8.72 14.75 -10.74
CA GLY A 21 9.57 14.40 -9.60
C GLY A 21 8.82 14.19 -8.28
N THR A 22 7.48 14.26 -8.31
CA THR A 22 6.62 13.91 -7.18
C THR A 22 5.83 12.67 -7.54
N VAL A 23 5.97 11.62 -6.72
CA VAL A 23 5.23 10.37 -6.90
C VAL A 23 3.72 10.59 -6.89
N ILE A 24 2.98 9.78 -7.65
CA ILE A 24 1.51 9.75 -7.57
C ILE A 24 1.14 8.54 -6.74
N ASP A 25 0.41 8.75 -5.65
CA ASP A 25 0.09 7.69 -4.69
C ASP A 25 -1.42 7.47 -4.56
N GLU A 26 -1.83 6.21 -4.35
CA GLU A 26 -3.21 5.85 -4.04
C GLU A 26 -3.29 4.79 -2.93
N GLU A 27 -4.17 5.05 -1.96
CA GLU A 27 -4.40 4.16 -0.82
C GLU A 27 -5.56 3.21 -1.09
N VAL A 28 -5.29 1.90 -1.12
CA VAL A 28 -6.31 0.87 -1.38
C VAL A 28 -6.53 0.06 -0.11
N PRO A 29 -7.49 0.45 0.75
CA PRO A 29 -7.70 -0.22 2.03
C PRO A 29 -8.17 -1.66 1.82
N GLY A 30 -7.64 -2.57 2.63
CA GLY A 30 -8.11 -3.96 2.69
C GLY A 30 -9.49 -4.05 3.35
N ARG A 31 -10.19 -5.17 3.13
CA ARG A 31 -11.49 -5.47 3.76
C ARG A 31 -11.50 -6.86 4.38
N ASP A 32 -12.07 -6.96 5.56
CA ASP A 32 -12.03 -8.19 6.36
C ASP A 32 -12.62 -9.39 5.60
N GLY A 33 -11.80 -10.44 5.47
CA GLY A 33 -12.13 -11.68 4.77
C GLY A 33 -11.97 -11.64 3.24
N GLU A 34 -11.77 -10.47 2.65
CA GLU A 34 -11.68 -10.27 1.20
C GLU A 34 -10.23 -10.14 0.72
N ARG A 35 -9.97 -10.41 -0.56
CA ARG A 35 -8.67 -10.15 -1.20
C ARG A 35 -8.80 -9.03 -2.22
N LEU A 36 -7.85 -8.12 -2.24
CA LEU A 36 -7.75 -7.10 -3.28
C LEU A 36 -7.17 -7.69 -4.57
N ALA A 37 -7.74 -7.32 -5.71
CA ALA A 37 -7.21 -7.64 -7.03
C ALA A 37 -7.26 -6.42 -7.95
N LEU A 38 -6.17 -6.14 -8.67
CA LEU A 38 -6.17 -5.12 -9.72
C LEU A 38 -6.78 -5.71 -11.00
N ILE A 39 -7.85 -5.08 -11.49
CA ILE A 39 -8.59 -5.49 -12.69
C ILE A 39 -8.22 -4.62 -13.89
N GLU A 40 -7.96 -3.34 -13.64
CA GLU A 40 -7.61 -2.40 -14.70
C GLU A 40 -6.70 -1.30 -14.14
N ALA A 41 -5.68 -0.94 -14.91
CA ALA A 41 -4.90 0.26 -14.70
C ALA A 41 -4.58 0.89 -16.04
N LEU A 42 -4.84 2.19 -16.18
CA LEU A 42 -4.44 3.00 -17.33
C LEU A 42 -3.50 4.08 -16.81
N VAL A 43 -2.25 4.07 -17.27
CA VAL A 43 -1.20 4.98 -16.80
C VAL A 43 -0.50 5.59 -18.01
N THR A 44 -0.30 6.90 -17.98
CA THR A 44 0.40 7.66 -19.01
C THR A 44 1.72 8.18 -18.49
N ALA A 45 2.81 7.79 -19.14
CA ALA A 45 4.13 8.33 -18.89
C ALA A 45 4.48 9.37 -19.95
N ALA A 46 4.99 10.53 -19.51
CA ALA A 46 5.50 11.58 -20.39
C ALA A 46 6.90 11.23 -20.92
N ALA A 47 7.79 12.21 -21.13
CA ALA A 47 9.08 11.97 -21.81
C ALA A 47 10.03 10.99 -21.10
N THR A 48 9.78 10.63 -19.84
CA THR A 48 10.49 9.56 -19.12
C THR A 48 9.58 8.37 -18.85
N ALA A 49 10.12 7.17 -18.88
CA ALA A 49 9.41 5.97 -18.47
C ALA A 49 9.02 6.02 -16.99
N HIS A 50 7.87 5.44 -16.64
CA HIS A 50 7.37 5.32 -15.28
C HIS A 50 7.14 3.85 -14.92
N THR A 51 6.97 3.58 -13.63
CA THR A 51 6.58 2.26 -13.13
C THR A 51 5.48 2.45 -12.10
N LEU A 52 4.37 1.75 -12.31
CA LEU A 52 3.32 1.62 -11.32
C LEU A 52 3.65 0.44 -10.39
N TYR A 53 3.68 0.71 -9.09
CA TYR A 53 3.93 -0.26 -8.03
C TYR A 53 2.65 -0.54 -7.26
N LEU A 54 2.34 -1.81 -7.03
CA LEU A 54 1.38 -2.25 -6.02
C LEU A 54 2.17 -2.81 -4.84
N MET A 55 2.36 -2.00 -3.81
CA MET A 55 3.19 -2.31 -2.65
C MET A 55 2.38 -3.03 -1.58
N TYR A 56 2.96 -4.07 -0.98
CA TYR A 56 2.36 -4.82 0.12
C TYR A 56 3.40 -5.29 1.13
N ALA A 57 2.96 -5.60 2.35
CA ALA A 57 3.85 -6.14 3.38
C ALA A 57 4.11 -7.63 3.16
N GLU A 58 5.36 -8.08 3.33
CA GLU A 58 5.75 -9.48 3.17
C GLU A 58 6.73 -9.94 4.25
N GLY A 59 6.51 -11.14 4.76
CA GLY A 59 7.37 -11.75 5.77
C GLY A 59 7.21 -11.19 7.19
N THR A 60 7.89 -11.83 8.13
CA THR A 60 7.89 -11.45 9.55
C THR A 60 8.65 -10.13 9.76
N GLY A 61 8.08 -9.22 10.55
CA GLY A 61 8.64 -7.89 10.82
C GLY A 61 8.05 -6.79 9.94
N SER A 62 7.77 -7.08 8.66
CA SER A 62 6.98 -6.22 7.77
C SER A 62 5.48 -6.42 8.01
N ARG A 63 5.00 -7.66 8.07
CA ARG A 63 3.64 -7.99 8.54
C ARG A 63 3.65 -8.11 10.08
N ASN A 64 3.52 -6.98 10.76
CA ASN A 64 3.69 -6.86 12.20
C ASN A 64 2.36 -6.64 12.93
N THR A 65 2.44 -6.57 14.26
CA THR A 65 1.33 -6.14 15.13
C THR A 65 1.84 -5.15 16.16
N THR A 66 0.98 -4.26 16.64
CA THR A 66 1.32 -3.38 17.76
C THR A 66 1.48 -4.18 19.05
N SER A 67 2.54 -3.95 19.82
CA SER A 67 2.78 -4.62 21.11
C SER A 67 2.04 -3.98 22.28
N ALA A 68 1.52 -2.77 22.08
CA ALA A 68 0.74 -2.02 23.05
C ALA A 68 -0.23 -1.09 22.31
N ALA A 69 -1.30 -0.66 22.98
CA ALA A 69 -2.19 0.35 22.43
C ALA A 69 -1.45 1.70 22.26
N ALA A 70 -1.78 2.42 21.20
CA ALA A 70 -1.31 3.78 20.96
C ALA A 70 -2.51 4.73 20.97
N ALA A 71 -2.45 5.76 21.81
CA ALA A 71 -3.50 6.76 21.89
C ALA A 71 -3.47 7.69 20.67
N ALA A 72 -4.62 8.29 20.35
CA ALA A 72 -4.67 9.37 19.38
C ALA A 72 -3.68 10.50 19.75
N ALA A 73 -3.19 11.22 18.74
CA ALA A 73 -2.17 12.27 18.88
C ALA A 73 -0.75 11.79 19.25
N GLN A 74 -0.53 10.49 19.47
CA GLN A 74 0.83 9.93 19.59
C GLN A 74 1.43 9.71 18.20
N LYS A 75 2.76 9.86 18.08
CA LYS A 75 3.49 9.48 16.86
C LYS A 75 4.23 8.16 16.99
N VAL A 76 4.48 7.70 18.20
CA VAL A 76 5.30 6.51 18.47
C VAL A 76 4.38 5.31 18.66
N ILE A 77 4.58 4.30 17.83
CA ILE A 77 3.86 3.02 17.87
C ILE A 77 4.88 1.93 18.15
N ASN A 78 4.65 1.14 19.19
CA ASN A 78 5.50 0.01 19.53
C ASN A 78 4.95 -1.25 18.84
N VAL A 79 5.82 -2.00 18.18
CA VAL A 79 5.47 -3.23 17.45
C VAL A 79 6.07 -4.48 18.10
N THR A 80 5.49 -5.63 17.80
CA THR A 80 5.84 -6.91 18.43
C THR A 80 7.15 -7.46 17.90
N ASP A 81 7.32 -7.52 16.58
CA ASP A 81 8.54 -8.01 15.93
C ASP A 81 9.48 -6.88 15.56
N THR A 82 10.76 -7.18 15.36
CA THR A 82 11.72 -6.19 14.83
C THR A 82 11.22 -5.68 13.46
N PRO A 83 11.00 -4.36 13.29
CA PRO A 83 10.53 -3.76 12.06
C PRO A 83 11.45 -4.07 10.87
N LYS A 84 10.86 -4.55 9.78
CA LYS A 84 11.57 -4.83 8.53
C LYS A 84 10.78 -4.28 7.34
N SER A 85 11.50 -3.83 6.31
CA SER A 85 10.94 -3.65 4.97
C SER A 85 10.46 -5.01 4.42
N PRO A 86 9.60 -5.03 3.40
CA PRO A 86 9.19 -6.28 2.77
C PRO A 86 10.34 -7.05 2.12
N ALA A 87 11.44 -6.37 1.77
CA ALA A 87 12.67 -7.00 1.29
C ALA A 87 13.47 -7.73 2.39
N GLY A 88 13.04 -7.64 3.65
CA GLY A 88 13.70 -8.25 4.81
C GLY A 88 14.84 -7.42 5.41
N ALA A 89 15.18 -6.27 4.81
CA ALA A 89 16.07 -5.28 5.42
C ALA A 89 15.38 -4.59 6.60
N ALA A 90 16.15 -3.93 7.48
CA ALA A 90 15.56 -3.14 8.57
C ALA A 90 14.66 -2.03 8.01
N ALA A 91 13.50 -1.81 8.64
CA ALA A 91 12.65 -0.69 8.27
C ALA A 91 13.35 0.64 8.58
N ALA A 92 13.11 1.65 7.74
CA ALA A 92 13.79 2.92 7.78
C ALA A 92 12.82 4.10 7.65
N ALA A 93 13.33 5.32 7.81
CA ALA A 93 12.57 6.52 7.49
C ALA A 93 12.18 6.52 6.01
N ALA A 94 11.04 7.13 5.68
CA ALA A 94 10.39 7.14 4.37
C ALA A 94 9.67 5.85 3.96
N ASP A 95 9.84 4.73 4.68
CA ASP A 95 9.01 3.54 4.44
C ASP A 95 7.52 3.87 4.69
N ILE A 96 6.67 3.42 3.77
CA ILE A 96 5.22 3.51 3.90
C ILE A 96 4.74 2.40 4.83
N VAL A 97 3.75 2.71 5.66
CA VAL A 97 3.07 1.74 6.50
C VAL A 97 1.55 1.88 6.36
N ALA A 98 0.86 0.79 6.70
CA ALA A 98 -0.57 0.79 6.91
C ALA A 98 -0.88 0.12 8.24
N TYR A 99 -1.82 0.67 9.01
CA TYR A 99 -2.23 0.07 10.28
C TYR A 99 -3.73 0.18 10.49
N LYS A 100 -4.29 -0.79 11.24
CA LYS A 100 -5.70 -0.76 11.61
C LYS A 100 -5.92 0.06 12.86
N THR A 101 -6.85 1.00 12.77
CA THR A 101 -7.36 1.74 13.94
C THR A 101 -8.22 0.83 14.82
N ALA A 102 -8.53 1.28 16.04
CA ALA A 102 -9.46 0.56 16.92
C ALA A 102 -10.87 0.39 16.32
N ALA A 103 -11.25 1.22 15.34
CA ALA A 103 -12.52 1.12 14.63
C ALA A 103 -12.51 0.06 13.51
N GLY A 104 -11.34 -0.49 13.15
CA GLY A 104 -11.16 -1.46 12.08
C GLY A 104 -10.75 -0.85 10.74
N ASP A 105 -10.77 0.48 10.61
CA ASP A 105 -10.35 1.19 9.40
C ASP A 105 -8.83 1.16 9.23
N TRP A 106 -8.38 1.08 7.97
CA TRP A 106 -6.98 1.22 7.59
C TRP A 106 -6.58 2.70 7.55
N PHE A 107 -5.39 2.99 8.08
CA PHE A 107 -4.73 4.28 7.97
C PHE A 107 -3.33 4.10 7.42
N PHE A 108 -2.90 4.98 6.53
CA PHE A 108 -1.58 4.95 5.91
C PHE A 108 -0.76 6.15 6.36
N ASP A 109 0.54 5.95 6.55
CA ASP A 109 1.47 6.99 6.98
C ASP A 109 2.89 6.55 6.59
N THR A 110 3.86 7.40 6.89
CA THR A 110 5.28 7.20 6.60
C THR A 110 6.07 7.12 7.91
N ILE A 111 7.12 6.29 7.92
CA ILE A 111 8.04 6.22 9.03
C ILE A 111 8.93 7.47 9.04
N ALA A 112 8.99 8.17 10.18
CA ALA A 112 9.95 9.23 10.44
C ALA A 112 11.26 8.70 11.05
N SER A 113 11.18 7.69 11.93
CA SER A 113 12.35 7.01 12.47
C SER A 113 11.99 5.67 13.11
N VAL A 114 12.99 4.78 13.26
CA VAL A 114 12.85 3.49 13.95
C VAL A 114 13.90 3.40 15.04
N SER A 115 13.48 3.05 16.25
CA SER A 115 14.38 2.75 17.36
C SER A 115 13.98 1.41 17.95
N THR A 116 14.72 0.36 17.58
CA THR A 116 14.44 -1.03 17.94
C THR A 116 13.04 -1.47 17.50
N LYS A 117 12.04 -1.50 18.39
CA LYS A 117 10.64 -1.83 18.10
C LYS A 117 9.68 -0.65 18.19
N ALA A 118 10.20 0.54 18.48
CA ALA A 118 9.43 1.79 18.46
C ALA A 118 9.56 2.42 17.08
N ILE A 119 8.44 2.59 16.39
CA ILE A 119 8.36 3.28 15.10
C ILE A 119 7.73 4.64 15.35
N THR A 120 8.44 5.71 14.98
CA THR A 120 7.88 7.07 15.00
C THR A 120 7.34 7.39 13.63
N MET A 121 6.06 7.72 13.56
CA MET A 121 5.35 8.10 12.35
C MET A 121 5.54 9.58 12.01
N THR A 122 5.34 9.96 10.74
CA THR A 122 5.40 11.37 10.35
C THR A 122 4.19 12.15 10.86
N THR A 123 3.00 11.54 10.81
CA THR A 123 1.78 12.12 11.34
C THR A 123 1.40 11.52 12.69
N ASN A 124 0.40 12.11 13.32
CA ASN A 124 -0.13 11.60 14.58
C ASN A 124 -1.12 10.47 14.31
N VAL A 125 -1.14 9.46 15.18
CA VAL A 125 -2.20 8.46 15.23
C VAL A 125 -3.57 9.16 15.23
N PRO A 126 -4.49 8.76 14.33
CA PRO A 126 -5.78 9.42 14.18
C PRO A 126 -6.68 9.22 15.41
N THR A 127 -7.77 9.97 15.45
CA THR A 127 -8.82 9.81 16.46
C THR A 127 -9.29 8.36 16.52
N GLY A 128 -9.48 7.85 17.75
CA GLY A 128 -9.82 6.44 18.00
C GLY A 128 -8.61 5.58 18.39
N GLY A 129 -7.39 6.01 18.07
CA GLY A 129 -6.18 5.31 18.47
C GLY A 129 -6.02 3.93 17.81
N ILE A 130 -5.05 3.18 18.31
CA ILE A 130 -4.72 1.83 17.84
C ILE A 130 -4.79 0.90 19.06
N ALA A 131 -5.52 -0.20 18.92
CA ALA A 131 -5.61 -1.21 19.97
C ALA A 131 -4.34 -2.06 20.04
N SER A 132 -4.00 -2.60 21.20
CA SER A 132 -2.92 -3.58 21.32
C SER A 132 -3.21 -4.82 20.47
N GLY A 133 -2.20 -5.36 19.81
CA GLY A 133 -2.32 -6.48 18.87
C GLY A 133 -2.94 -6.12 17.51
N ALA A 134 -3.25 -4.85 17.23
CA ALA A 134 -3.72 -4.42 15.91
C ALA A 134 -2.67 -4.68 14.83
N GLN A 135 -3.13 -4.89 13.60
CA GLN A 135 -2.24 -5.07 12.45
C GLN A 135 -1.46 -3.78 12.17
N PHE A 136 -0.16 -3.93 11.98
CA PHE A 136 0.76 -2.86 11.60
C PHE A 136 1.66 -3.38 10.49
N LEU A 137 1.48 -2.89 9.28
CA LEU A 137 2.10 -3.40 8.06
C LEU A 137 3.10 -2.38 7.53
N ILE A 138 4.35 -2.79 7.35
CA ILE A 138 5.38 -1.97 6.71
C ILE A 138 5.45 -2.37 5.25
N LEU A 139 5.00 -1.47 4.37
CA LEU A 139 4.91 -1.67 2.94
C LEU A 139 6.22 -1.31 2.22
N GLY A 140 7.15 -0.65 2.91
CA GLY A 140 8.45 -0.23 2.37
C GLY A 140 8.32 0.96 1.44
N ILE A 141 9.19 1.04 0.45
CA ILE A 141 9.15 2.05 -0.63
C ILE A 141 8.98 1.39 -2.00
N ALA A 142 8.61 2.15 -3.04
CA ALA A 142 8.56 1.61 -4.39
C ALA A 142 9.90 0.97 -4.78
N GLY A 143 9.81 -0.23 -5.33
CA GLY A 143 10.97 -1.04 -5.69
C GLY A 143 11.48 -1.98 -4.58
N ASP A 144 10.99 -1.88 -3.34
CA ASP A 144 11.27 -2.89 -2.30
C ASP A 144 10.65 -4.24 -2.66
N GLY A 145 11.32 -5.35 -2.32
CA GLY A 145 11.11 -6.68 -2.92
C GLY A 145 9.67 -7.24 -2.99
N ALA A 146 8.72 -6.78 -2.17
CA ALA A 146 7.33 -7.22 -2.20
C ALA A 146 6.41 -6.20 -2.88
N ASN A 147 6.38 -6.23 -4.21
CA ASN A 147 5.44 -5.44 -4.99
C ASN A 147 5.15 -6.11 -6.35
N PHE A 148 4.02 -5.72 -6.95
CA PHE A 148 3.81 -5.91 -8.37
C PHE A 148 4.27 -4.66 -9.11
N GLN A 149 4.95 -4.84 -10.26
CA GLN A 149 5.49 -3.73 -11.05
C GLN A 149 4.92 -3.77 -12.46
N PHE A 150 4.44 -2.61 -12.92
CA PHE A 150 3.93 -2.42 -14.26
C PHE A 150 4.69 -1.28 -14.92
N ALA A 151 5.58 -1.63 -15.85
CA ALA A 151 6.41 -0.66 -16.53
C ALA A 151 5.63 0.06 -17.64
N VAL A 152 5.75 1.39 -17.70
CA VAL A 152 5.17 2.26 -18.72
C VAL A 152 6.29 2.90 -19.50
N GLY A 153 6.34 2.67 -20.81
CA GLY A 153 7.36 3.24 -21.69
C GLY A 153 7.29 4.76 -21.74
N ALA A 154 8.42 5.41 -22.00
CA ALA A 154 8.45 6.85 -22.21
C ALA A 154 7.52 7.26 -23.37
N SER A 155 6.78 8.36 -23.18
CA SER A 155 5.81 8.94 -24.12
C SER A 155 4.74 7.94 -24.54
N ALA A 156 4.30 7.09 -23.61
CA ALA A 156 3.31 6.06 -23.86
C ALA A 156 2.21 6.08 -22.81
N GLN A 157 1.05 5.61 -23.22
CA GLN A 157 -0.01 5.18 -22.32
C GLN A 157 -0.03 3.65 -22.33
N ALA A 158 -0.04 3.05 -21.14
CA ALA A 158 -0.11 1.62 -20.94
C ALA A 158 -1.39 1.24 -20.20
N GLU A 159 -2.03 0.19 -20.68
CA GLU A 159 -3.25 -0.37 -20.10
C GLU A 159 -2.98 -1.79 -19.62
N PHE A 160 -3.23 -2.05 -18.34
CA PHE A 160 -3.04 -3.33 -17.67
C PHE A 160 -4.38 -3.93 -17.26
N GLY A 161 -4.45 -5.26 -17.19
CA GLY A 161 -5.64 -5.99 -16.79
C GLY A 161 -6.71 -6.09 -17.88
N LYS A 162 -7.11 -4.99 -18.53
CA LYS A 162 -8.12 -4.96 -19.63
C LYS A 162 -9.36 -5.81 -19.33
N GLY A 163 -9.89 -5.71 -18.10
CA GLY A 163 -11.02 -6.51 -17.62
C GLY A 163 -10.65 -7.90 -17.07
N SER A 164 -9.37 -8.24 -17.01
CA SER A 164 -8.81 -9.43 -16.37
C SER A 164 -7.99 -9.05 -15.14
N ILE A 165 -7.92 -9.97 -14.18
CA ILE A 165 -7.06 -9.80 -13.00
C ILE A 165 -5.59 -9.80 -13.42
N CYS A 166 -4.87 -8.72 -13.12
CA CYS A 166 -3.43 -8.59 -13.39
C CYS A 166 -2.56 -8.68 -12.13
N ALA A 167 -3.13 -8.45 -10.95
CA ALA A 167 -2.49 -8.71 -9.66
C ALA A 167 -3.53 -9.08 -8.62
N VAL A 168 -3.17 -9.96 -7.68
CA VAL A 168 -4.01 -10.34 -6.53
C VAL A 168 -3.16 -10.25 -5.28
N HIS A 169 -3.67 -9.60 -4.24
CA HIS A 169 -3.00 -9.53 -2.96
C HIS A 169 -2.80 -10.95 -2.38
N PRO A 170 -1.59 -11.33 -1.96
CA PRO A 170 -1.31 -12.68 -1.47
C PRO A 170 -2.07 -13.00 -0.17
N TYR A 171 -2.33 -11.97 0.64
CA TYR A 171 -3.00 -12.06 1.94
C TYR A 171 -4.41 -11.44 1.89
N ALA A 172 -5.37 -12.02 2.61
CA ALA A 172 -6.71 -11.45 2.73
C ALA A 172 -6.74 -10.36 3.80
N SER A 173 -7.67 -9.42 3.68
CA SER A 173 -7.90 -8.29 4.59
C SER A 173 -6.81 -7.23 4.66
N GLU A 174 -5.79 -7.33 3.82
CA GLU A 174 -4.64 -6.43 3.81
C GLU A 174 -4.73 -5.45 2.63
N PRO A 175 -4.20 -4.22 2.80
CA PRO A 175 -4.26 -3.17 1.80
C PRO A 175 -3.16 -3.29 0.74
N PHE A 176 -3.37 -2.62 -0.39
CA PHE A 176 -2.27 -2.17 -1.25
C PHE A 176 -2.00 -0.69 -1.02
N TYR A 177 -0.73 -0.29 -1.19
CA TYR A 177 -0.37 1.09 -1.47
C TYR A 177 0.11 1.17 -2.92
N VAL A 178 -0.50 2.03 -3.71
CA VAL A 178 -0.15 2.21 -5.12
C VAL A 178 0.76 3.42 -5.22
N GLN A 179 1.83 3.28 -6.00
CA GLN A 179 2.75 4.37 -6.28
C GLN A 179 3.13 4.34 -7.75
N ASP A 180 2.94 5.43 -8.47
CA ASP A 180 3.59 5.67 -9.76
C ASP A 180 4.85 6.52 -9.54
N SER A 181 5.97 6.09 -10.12
CA SER A 181 7.26 6.74 -9.91
C SER A 181 7.36 8.16 -10.46
N ASN A 182 6.37 8.61 -11.25
CA ASN A 182 6.20 9.96 -11.81
C ASN A 182 7.51 10.77 -11.84
N GLY A 183 8.41 10.31 -12.72
CA GLY A 183 9.81 10.70 -12.72
C GLY A 183 10.07 12.15 -13.15
N SER A 184 11.15 12.40 -13.88
CA SER A 184 11.55 13.77 -14.26
C SER A 184 10.55 14.49 -15.18
N ASN A 185 9.55 13.79 -15.72
CA ASN A 185 8.43 14.36 -16.45
C ASN A 185 7.11 13.87 -15.86
N ALA A 186 6.16 14.80 -15.69
CA ALA A 186 4.84 14.55 -15.13
C ALA A 186 4.02 13.62 -16.04
N GLY A 187 3.53 12.52 -15.47
CA GLY A 187 2.58 11.58 -16.06
C GLY A 187 1.27 11.58 -15.29
N SER A 188 0.48 10.53 -15.51
CA SER A 188 -0.81 10.37 -14.84
C SER A 188 -1.19 8.92 -14.64
N ILE A 189 -1.91 8.69 -13.55
CA ILE A 189 -2.79 7.55 -13.41
C ILE A 189 -4.14 8.01 -13.98
N ASP A 190 -4.55 7.46 -15.12
CA ASP A 190 -5.78 7.87 -15.80
C ASP A 190 -7.00 7.12 -15.25
N ASN A 191 -6.80 5.86 -14.87
CA ASN A 191 -7.82 5.00 -14.25
C ASN A 191 -7.15 3.87 -13.45
N LEU A 192 -7.71 3.54 -12.28
CA LEU A 192 -7.41 2.30 -11.55
C LEU A 192 -8.71 1.66 -11.08
N VAL A 193 -8.82 0.34 -11.24
CA VAL A 193 -9.97 -0.45 -10.79
C VAL A 193 -9.47 -1.66 -10.01
N PHE A 194 -9.78 -1.67 -8.72
CA PHE A 194 -9.60 -2.82 -7.84
C PHE A 194 -10.92 -3.51 -7.59
N ALA A 195 -10.90 -4.84 -7.53
CA ALA A 195 -11.98 -5.67 -7.05
C ALA A 195 -11.64 -6.23 -5.67
N TYR A 196 -12.64 -6.25 -4.79
CA TYR A 196 -12.62 -7.02 -3.57
C TYR A 196 -13.22 -8.40 -3.83
N LEU A 197 -12.38 -9.43 -3.71
CA LEU A 197 -12.73 -10.82 -3.96
C LEU A 197 -13.12 -11.51 -2.66
N GLY A 198 -14.37 -11.95 -2.57
CA GLY A 198 -14.87 -12.77 -1.48
C GLY A 198 -14.54 -14.25 -1.66
N LYS A 199 -14.67 -15.00 -0.56
CA LYS A 199 -14.72 -16.46 -0.57
C LYS A 199 -16.15 -16.95 -0.48
#